data_AF-A0A9P5Y7L3-F1
#
_entry.id   AF-A0A9P5Y7L3-F1
#
_cell.length_a   1.000
_cell.length_b   1.000
_cell.length_c   1.000
_cell.angle_alpha   90.00
_cell.angle_beta   90.00
_cell.angle_gamma   90.00
#
_symmetry.space_group_name_H-M   'P 1'
#
loop_
_entity.id
_entity.type
_entity.pdbx_description
1 polymer ?
#
loop_
_entity_poly.entity_id
_entity_poly.type
_entity_poly.pdbx_seq_one_letter_code
_entity_poly.pdbx_strand_id
1 'polypeptide(L)'
;MSTSNELTERSEVKIVIENLKYMEEKGSGRTPGPKGRKYFVKLVLGNEIRQTAISERISAPSWSDTFEFSLTNNTSRLVLEVYVHHRVRSDGVVGRMEMSLESLFGQEGEL
;
A
#
# COMPACT_ATOMS: atom_id res chain seq x y z
N MET A 1 37.49 -8.59 -25.76
CA MET A 1 36.11 -8.98 -25.43
C MET A 1 35.89 -8.60 -23.98
N SER A 2 35.38 -7.40 -23.73
CA SER A 2 35.12 -6.93 -22.37
C SER A 2 33.72 -7.35 -21.97
N THR A 3 33.62 -8.30 -21.05
CA THR A 3 32.38 -8.60 -20.34
C THR A 3 32.06 -7.41 -19.46
N SER A 4 31.17 -6.54 -19.93
CA SER A 4 30.58 -5.48 -19.11
C SER A 4 29.83 -6.13 -17.96
N ASN A 5 30.38 -5.97 -16.76
CA ASN A 5 29.76 -6.37 -15.52
C ASN A 5 28.67 -5.33 -15.20
N GLU A 6 27.52 -5.46 -15.84
CA GLU A 6 26.34 -4.66 -15.52
C GLU A 6 25.68 -5.29 -14.29
N LEU A 7 26.33 -5.09 -13.14
CA LEU A 7 25.65 -5.21 -11.85
C LEU A 7 24.58 -4.12 -11.86
N THR A 8 23.38 -4.49 -12.32
CA THR A 8 22.19 -3.66 -12.12
C THR A 8 22.09 -3.45 -10.62
N GLU A 9 22.39 -2.24 -10.14
CA GLU A 9 22.13 -1.86 -8.76
C GLU A 9 20.64 -2.11 -8.52
N ARG A 10 20.33 -3.23 -7.84
CA ARG A 10 18.98 -3.51 -7.38
C ARG A 10 18.80 -2.69 -6.13
N SER A 11 18.35 -1.46 -6.28
CA SER A 11 17.85 -0.72 -5.13
C SER A 11 16.60 -1.42 -4.62
N GLU A 12 16.48 -1.60 -3.30
CA GLU A 12 15.30 -2.21 -2.67
C GLU A 12 14.58 -1.16 -1.84
N VAL A 13 13.25 -1.22 -1.84
CA VAL A 13 12.43 -0.41 -0.95
C VAL A 13 11.69 -1.32 0.02
N LYS A 14 11.78 -0.97 1.30
CA LYS A 14 11.06 -1.63 2.38
C LYS A 14 9.88 -0.76 2.80
N ILE A 15 8.68 -1.29 2.68
CA ILE A 15 7.44 -0.60 3.02
C ILE A 15 6.79 -1.30 4.21
N VAL A 16 6.56 -0.56 5.28
CA VAL A 16 5.88 -1.04 6.48
C VAL A 16 4.49 -0.41 6.52
N ILE A 17 3.46 -1.24 6.57
CA ILE A 17 2.08 -0.77 6.73
C ILE A 17 1.69 -0.99 8.18
N GLU A 18 1.53 0.10 8.94
CA GLU A 18 1.29 0.03 10.38
C GLU A 18 -0.19 0.14 10.76
N ASN A 19 -0.86 1.21 10.31
CA ASN A 19 -2.23 1.48 10.72
C ASN A 19 -2.94 2.40 9.74
N LEU A 20 -4.28 2.41 9.84
CA LEU A 20 -5.12 3.42 9.22
C LEU A 20 -5.77 4.27 10.31
N LYS A 21 -5.51 5.58 10.28
CA LYS A 21 -6.14 6.56 11.15
C LYS A 21 -7.13 7.39 10.34
N TYR A 22 -8.32 7.57 10.91
CA TYR A 22 -9.42 8.38 10.37
C TYR A 22 -9.92 7.95 8.98
N MET A 23 -11.18 7.52 8.94
CA MET A 23 -11.90 7.29 7.69
C MET A 23 -13.18 8.10 7.75
N GLU A 24 -13.33 9.09 6.86
CA GLU A 24 -14.61 9.77 6.71
C GLU A 24 -15.62 8.77 6.13
N GLU A 25 -16.63 8.41 6.93
CA GLU A 25 -17.75 7.66 6.41
C GLU A 25 -18.59 8.60 5.55
N LYS A 26 -18.47 8.50 4.21
CA LYS A 26 -19.48 9.07 3.33
C LYS A 26 -20.80 8.33 3.57
N GLY A 27 -21.67 8.95 4.35
CA GLY A 27 -22.96 8.40 4.78
C GLY A 27 -23.88 8.13 3.60
N SER A 28 -24.22 6.85 3.39
CA SER A 28 -25.39 6.42 2.62
C SER A 28 -26.41 5.93 3.63
N GLY A 29 -27.50 6.69 3.81
CA GLY A 29 -28.59 6.38 4.74
C GLY A 29 -29.18 4.99 4.51
N ARG A 30 -28.74 4.03 5.34
CA ARG A 30 -29.34 2.75 5.75
C ARG A 30 -28.22 2.05 6.50
N THR A 31 -28.07 2.38 7.77
CA THR A 31 -27.01 1.85 8.64
C THR A 31 -27.52 0.57 9.28
N PRO A 32 -27.09 -0.64 8.86
CA PRO A 32 -26.90 -1.66 9.88
C PRO A 32 -25.82 -1.11 10.81
N GLY A 33 -26.08 -1.09 12.12
CA GLY A 33 -25.13 -0.64 13.14
C GLY A 33 -23.73 -1.27 13.01
N PRO A 34 -22.73 -0.82 13.79
CA PRO A 34 -21.30 -1.05 13.57
C PRO A 34 -20.92 -2.53 13.57
N LYS A 35 -21.14 -3.22 12.46
CA LYS A 35 -20.61 -4.55 12.20
C LYS A 35 -19.27 -4.38 11.51
N GLY A 36 -18.23 -4.32 12.33
CA GLY A 36 -17.03 -5.09 12.05
C GLY A 36 -16.42 -4.97 10.66
N ARG A 37 -16.25 -3.77 10.09
CA ARG A 37 -15.54 -3.65 8.81
C ARG A 37 -14.10 -4.09 9.02
N LYS A 38 -13.66 -5.05 8.21
CA LYS A 38 -12.27 -5.47 8.13
C LYS A 38 -11.65 -4.81 6.92
N TYR A 39 -10.39 -4.46 7.02
CA TYR A 39 -9.68 -3.74 5.97
C TYR A 39 -8.43 -4.49 5.55
N PHE A 40 -7.94 -4.18 4.37
CA PHE A 40 -6.58 -4.54 3.95
C PHE A 40 -6.08 -3.47 2.97
N VAL A 41 -4.76 -3.40 2.80
CA VAL A 41 -4.12 -2.45 1.89
C VAL A 41 -3.48 -3.23 0.75
N LYS A 42 -3.77 -2.84 -0.48
CA LYS A 42 -3.02 -3.28 -1.66
C LYS A 42 -1.92 -2.28 -1.98
N LEU A 43 -0.73 -2.80 -2.21
CA LEU A 43 0.44 -2.06 -2.66
C LEU A 43 0.72 -2.44 -4.11
N VAL A 44 0.87 -1.45 -4.98
CA VAL A 44 1.26 -1.63 -6.38
C VAL A 44 2.55 -0.85 -6.64
N LEU A 45 3.58 -1.54 -7.14
CA LEU A 45 4.85 -0.95 -7.52
C LEU A 45 5.36 -1.59 -8.81
N GLY A 46 5.36 -0.82 -9.90
CA GLY A 46 5.64 -1.36 -11.24
C GLY A 46 4.63 -2.44 -11.62
N ASN A 47 5.11 -3.67 -11.84
CA ASN A 47 4.27 -4.83 -12.18
C ASN A 47 3.94 -5.71 -10.97
N GLU A 48 4.40 -5.34 -9.78
CA GLU A 48 4.21 -6.14 -8.58
C GLU A 48 3.03 -5.61 -7.75
N ILE A 49 2.16 -6.54 -7.35
CA ILE A 49 1.02 -6.26 -6.47
C ILE A 49 1.16 -7.13 -5.23
N ARG A 50 1.18 -6.51 -4.05
CA ARG A 50 1.12 -7.19 -2.75
C ARG A 50 -0.02 -6.64 -1.92
N GLN A 51 -0.41 -7.37 -0.87
CA GLN A 51 -1.43 -6.88 0.06
C GLN A 51 -1.14 -7.31 1.49
N THR A 52 -1.60 -6.51 2.44
CA THR A 52 -1.59 -6.87 3.87
C THR A 52 -2.54 -8.03 4.16
N ALA A 53 -2.38 -8.63 5.34
CA ALA A 53 -3.45 -9.42 5.94
C ALA A 53 -4.75 -8.59 6.10
N ILE A 54 -5.88 -9.30 6.17
CA ILE A 54 -7.17 -8.68 6.52
C ILE A 54 -7.15 -8.36 8.01
N SER A 55 -7.48 -7.12 8.37
CA SER A 55 -7.41 -6.64 9.75
C SER A 55 -8.33 -7.42 10.69
N GLU A 56 -7.86 -7.65 11.91
CA GLU A 56 -8.65 -8.26 12.98
C GLU A 56 -9.53 -7.22 13.69
N ARG A 57 -9.02 -5.99 13.87
CA ARG A 57 -9.69 -4.90 14.58
C ARG A 57 -10.47 -3.97 13.64
N ILE A 58 -11.58 -3.46 14.17
CA ILE A 58 -12.73 -2.95 13.42
C ILE A 58 -12.70 -1.42 13.25
N SER A 59 -12.15 -0.69 14.22
CA SER A 59 -12.17 0.78 14.29
C SER A 59 -10.80 1.45 14.08
N ALA A 60 -9.73 0.68 14.26
CA ALA A 60 -8.35 1.10 14.03
C ALA A 60 -7.59 -0.13 13.53
N PRO A 61 -7.66 -0.44 12.22
CA PRO A 61 -6.94 -1.57 11.68
C PRO A 61 -5.44 -1.30 11.84
N SER A 62 -4.76 -2.26 12.43
CA SER A 62 -3.31 -2.28 12.57
C SER A 62 -2.77 -3.46 11.80
N TRP A 63 -1.79 -3.19 10.95
CA TRP A 63 -1.00 -4.18 10.26
C TRP A 63 0.42 -4.08 10.82
N SER A 64 1.17 -5.17 10.75
CA SER A 64 2.61 -5.14 11.02
C SER A 64 3.34 -5.80 9.85
N ASP A 65 2.69 -5.73 8.70
CA ASP A 65 3.12 -6.32 7.45
C ASP A 65 4.22 -5.45 6.85
N THR A 66 5.30 -6.11 6.49
CA THR A 66 6.48 -5.51 5.88
C THR A 66 6.65 -6.12 4.50
N PHE A 67 6.82 -5.26 3.50
CA PHE A 67 7.01 -5.67 2.12
C PHE A 67 8.34 -5.13 1.59
N GLU A 68 9.08 -5.99 0.92
CA GLU A 68 10.32 -5.65 0.23
C GLU A 68 10.07 -5.76 -1.27
N PHE A 69 10.35 -4.68 -1.99
CA PHE A 69 10.23 -4.60 -3.44
C PHE A 69 11.58 -4.26 -4.05
N SER A 70 11.93 -4.93 -5.15
CA SER A 70 13.05 -4.53 -5.97
C SER A 70 12.64 -3.35 -6.86
N LEU A 71 13.38 -2.27 -6.79
CA LEU A 71 13.25 -1.15 -7.71
C LEU A 71 13.90 -1.54 -9.04
N THR A 72 13.19 -1.24 -10.12
CA THR A 72 13.67 -1.43 -11.49
C THR A 72 13.45 -0.14 -12.26
N ASN A 73 13.99 -0.03 -13.47
CA ASN A 73 13.77 1.15 -14.30
C ASN A 73 12.28 1.44 -14.60
N ASN A 74 11.40 0.45 -14.39
CA ASN A 74 9.96 0.57 -14.60
C ASN A 74 9.18 0.90 -13.31
N THR A 75 9.83 1.00 -12.15
CA THR A 75 9.18 1.39 -10.88
C THR A 75 9.35 2.89 -10.67
N SER A 76 8.31 3.67 -10.97
CA SER A 76 8.32 5.14 -10.77
C SER A 76 7.32 5.64 -9.73
N ARG A 77 6.28 4.84 -9.44
CA ARG A 77 5.19 5.20 -8.52
C ARG A 77 4.77 4.05 -7.64
N LEU A 78 4.58 4.35 -6.37
CA LEU A 78 3.93 3.49 -5.40
C LEU A 78 2.45 3.89 -5.29
N VAL A 79 1.55 2.92 -5.46
CA VAL A 79 0.12 3.10 -5.22
C VAL A 79 -0.28 2.27 -4.00
N LEU A 80 -0.98 2.90 -3.05
CA LEU A 80 -1.61 2.25 -1.92
C LEU A 80 -3.13 2.40 -2.05
N GLU A 81 -3.86 1.29 -2.03
CA GLU A 81 -5.32 1.28 -2.04
C GLU A 81 -5.84 0.55 -0.81
N VAL A 82 -6.69 1.21 -0.04
CA VAL A 82 -7.34 0.62 1.13
C VAL A 82 -8.67 0.05 0.68
N TYR A 83 -8.93 -1.20 1.07
CA TYR A 83 -10.16 -1.91 0.78
C TYR A 83 -10.91 -2.26 2.06
N VAL A 84 -12.24 -2.17 2.01
CA VAL A 84 -13.12 -2.86 2.96
C VAL A 84 -13.39 -4.26 2.46
N HIS A 85 -13.08 -5.25 3.29
CA HIS A 85 -13.29 -6.66 2.97
C HIS A 85 -14.76 -7.06 3.12
N HIS A 86 -15.27 -7.75 2.11
CA HIS A 86 -16.61 -8.32 2.07
C HIS A 86 -16.54 -9.82 1.80
N ARG A 87 -17.22 -10.61 2.63
CA ARG A 87 -17.26 -12.08 2.48
C ARG A 87 -18.09 -12.56 1.29
N VAL A 88 -19.14 -11.82 0.92
CA VAL A 88 -20.18 -12.27 -0.03
C VAL A 88 -20.16 -11.49 -1.33
N ARG A 89 -19.79 -10.21 -1.28
CA ARG A 89 -19.70 -9.32 -2.44
C ARG A 89 -18.26 -8.91 -2.67
N SER A 90 -17.98 -8.28 -3.81
CA SER A 90 -16.66 -7.70 -4.08
C SER A 90 -16.24 -6.71 -2.99
N ASP A 91 -14.96 -6.69 -2.67
CA ASP A 91 -14.36 -5.71 -1.77
C ASP A 91 -14.56 -4.29 -2.32
N GLY A 92 -14.73 -3.32 -1.42
CA GLY A 92 -14.92 -1.91 -1.78
C GLY A 92 -13.66 -1.09 -1.56
N VAL A 93 -13.27 -0.24 -2.51
CA VAL A 93 -12.20 0.75 -2.29
C VAL A 93 -12.72 1.84 -1.37
N VAL A 94 -11.97 2.14 -0.30
CA VAL A 94 -12.30 3.18 0.67
C VAL A 94 -11.30 4.33 0.68
N GLY A 95 -10.10 4.13 0.14
CA GLY A 95 -9.10 5.17 -0.03
C GLY A 95 -8.02 4.76 -1.02
N ARG A 96 -7.39 5.74 -1.65
CA ARG A 96 -6.25 5.55 -2.56
C ARG A 96 -5.25 6.67 -2.35
N MET A 97 -3.98 6.31 -2.32
CA MET A 97 -2.85 7.23 -2.36
C MET A 97 -1.89 6.78 -3.46
N GLU A 98 -1.31 7.75 -4.17
CA GLU A 98 -0.30 7.51 -5.19
C GLU A 98 0.85 8.50 -4.96
N MET A 99 2.08 8.01 -4.99
CA MET A 99 3.27 8.81 -4.75
C MET A 99 4.39 8.40 -5.70
N SER A 100 5.18 9.37 -6.15
CA SER A 100 6.37 9.09 -6.96
C SER A 100 7.50 8.61 -6.05
N LEU A 101 8.30 7.67 -6.55
CA LEU A 101 9.50 7.23 -5.83
C LEU A 101 10.55 8.34 -5.78
N GLU A 102 10.62 9.18 -6.81
CA GLU A 102 11.49 10.36 -6.83
C GLU A 102 11.20 11.30 -5.68
N SER A 103 9.93 11.59 -5.38
CA SER A 103 9.56 12.44 -4.24
C SER A 103 9.81 11.77 -2.88
N LEU A 104 9.78 10.43 -2.82
CA LEU A 104 10.07 9.67 -1.61
C LEU A 104 11.57 9.64 -1.29
N PHE A 105 12.42 9.52 -2.31
CA PHE A 105 13.89 9.42 -2.14
C PHE A 105 14.61 10.76 -2.31
N GLY A 106 14.02 11.72 -3.02
CA GLY A 106 14.59 13.04 -3.32
C GLY A 106 14.60 14.02 -2.15
N GLN A 107 14.36 13.57 -0.91
CA GLN A 107 14.53 14.40 0.30
C GLN A 107 15.95 14.32 0.89
N GLU A 108 16.88 13.56 0.30
CA GLU A 108 18.30 13.64 0.65
C GLU A 108 19.00 14.71 -0.20
N GLY A 109 18.99 15.97 0.26
CA GLY A 109 19.78 17.00 -0.42
C GLY A 109 19.54 18.46 -0.03
N GLU A 110 19.52 18.81 1.26
CA GLU A 110 19.95 20.15 1.73
C GLU A 110 20.52 20.04 3.15
N LEU A 111 21.86 19.96 3.26
CA LEU A 111 22.66 20.38 4.42
C LEU A 111 24.00 20.94 3.93
#